data_AF-R9J0W0-F1
#
_entry.id   AF-R9J0W0-F1
#
_cell.length_a   1.000
_cell.length_b   1.000
_cell.length_c   1.000
_cell.angle_alpha   90.00
_cell.angle_beta   90.00
_cell.angle_gamma   90.00
#
_symmetry.space_group_name_H-M   'P 1'
#
loop_
_entity.id
_entity.type
_entity.pdbx_description
1 polymer ?
#
loop_
_entity_poly.entity_id
_entity_poly.type
_entity_poly.pdbx_seq_one_letter_code
_entity_poly.pdbx_strand_id
1 'polypeptide(L)'
;MADINPAYIGQIERGIKSPTVNTIKKIANAMGINLHTLFTPVSEFTETESELRKREMEKIMLSLNRLNDHELLLLSQIITDIVNFRKLP
;
A
#
# COMPACT_ATOMS: atom_id res chain seq x y z
N MET A 1 -22.58 -1.92 -3.25
CA MET A 1 -22.91 -0.89 -2.24
C MET A 1 -22.51 -1.43 -0.87
N ALA A 2 -22.03 -0.58 0.06
CA ALA A 2 -21.50 -1.03 1.35
C ALA A 2 -22.57 -1.57 2.33
N ASP A 3 -23.87 -1.36 2.03
CA ASP A 3 -25.00 -1.66 2.92
C ASP A 3 -24.82 -1.02 4.30
N ILE A 4 -24.52 0.28 4.29
CA ILE A 4 -24.27 1.11 5.47
C ILE A 4 -25.08 2.40 5.33
N ASN A 5 -25.69 2.85 6.44
CA ASN A 5 -26.42 4.10 6.48
C ASN A 5 -25.50 5.31 6.14
N PRO A 6 -25.84 6.16 5.16
CA PRO A 6 -25.04 7.33 4.79
C PRO A 6 -24.72 8.28 5.97
N ALA A 7 -25.67 8.47 6.89
CA ALA A 7 -25.45 9.31 8.08
C ALA A 7 -24.38 8.72 9.01
N TYR A 8 -24.29 7.39 9.08
CA TYR A 8 -23.26 6.68 9.86
C TYR A 8 -21.88 6.82 9.21
N ILE A 9 -21.79 6.80 7.88
CA ILE A 9 -20.53 7.10 7.16
C ILE A 9 -20.06 8.52 7.49
N GLY A 10 -20.94 9.52 7.42
CA GLY A 10 -20.57 10.89 7.77
C GLY A 10 -20.10 11.06 9.22
N GLN A 11 -20.62 10.25 10.15
CA GLN A 11 -20.13 10.22 11.53
C GLN A 11 -18.72 9.60 11.64
N ILE A 12 -18.41 8.58 10.84
CA ILE A 12 -17.08 7.97 10.77
C ILE A 12 -16.07 8.97 10.20
N GLU A 13 -16.39 9.64 9.09
CA GLU A 13 -15.50 10.62 8.43
C GLU A 13 -15.12 11.80 9.32
N ARG A 14 -16.04 12.23 10.20
CA ARG A 14 -15.80 13.30 11.18
C ARG A 14 -15.14 12.83 12.48
N GLY A 15 -14.80 11.55 12.59
CA GLY A 15 -14.22 10.97 13.81
C GLY A 15 -15.19 10.88 15.00
N ILE A 16 -16.50 10.99 14.77
CA ILE A 16 -17.54 10.94 15.82
C ILE A 16 -17.79 9.49 16.27
N LYS A 17 -17.62 8.52 15.37
CA LYS A 17 -17.81 7.10 15.64
C LYS A 17 -16.57 6.31 15.23
N SER A 18 -16.16 5.37 16.07
CA SER A 18 -15.14 4.37 15.77
C SER A 18 -15.81 3.07 15.33
N PRO A 19 -15.84 2.77 14.02
CA PRO A 19 -16.49 1.57 13.49
C PRO A 19 -15.65 0.31 13.74
N THR A 20 -16.27 -0.86 13.58
CA THR A 20 -15.55 -2.15 13.62
C THR A 20 -14.71 -2.37 12.36
N VAL A 21 -13.70 -3.24 12.43
CA VAL A 21 -12.90 -3.65 11.26
C VAL A 21 -13.78 -4.23 10.15
N ASN A 22 -14.83 -5.00 10.49
CA ASN A 22 -15.77 -5.54 9.52
C ASN A 22 -16.55 -4.44 8.78
N THR A 23 -16.93 -3.38 9.49
CA THR A 23 -17.57 -2.20 8.89
C THR A 23 -16.62 -1.50 7.92
N ILE A 24 -15.37 -1.27 8.32
CA ILE A 24 -14.35 -0.66 7.44
C ILE A 24 -14.09 -1.54 6.19
N LYS A 25 -14.08 -2.87 6.35
CA LYS A 25 -13.95 -3.81 5.23
C LYS A 25 -15.11 -3.71 4.23
N LYS A 26 -16.34 -3.55 4.69
CA LYS A 26 -17.51 -3.31 3.80
C LYS A 26 -17.34 -2.02 3.00
N ILE A 27 -16.82 -0.96 3.63
CA ILE A 27 -16.55 0.33 2.97
C ILE A 27 -15.46 0.15 1.90
N ALA A 28 -14.32 -0.45 2.24
CA ALA A 28 -13.22 -0.72 1.29
C ALA A 28 -13.69 -1.53 0.07
N ASN A 29 -14.46 -2.59 0.31
CA ASN A 29 -15.02 -3.43 -0.77
C ASN A 29 -15.97 -2.64 -1.68
N ALA A 30 -16.79 -1.74 -1.12
CA ALA A 30 -17.69 -0.90 -1.91
C ALA A 30 -16.95 0.16 -2.74
N MET A 31 -15.75 0.58 -2.29
CA MET A 31 -14.84 1.46 -3.03
C MET A 31 -13.97 0.71 -4.04
N GLY A 32 -13.98 -0.63 -4.06
CA GLY A 32 -13.14 -1.44 -4.94
C GLY A 32 -11.66 -1.46 -4.58
N ILE A 33 -11.31 -1.16 -3.32
CA ILE A 33 -9.92 -1.15 -2.83
C ILE A 33 -9.69 -2.20 -1.75
N ASN A 34 -8.43 -2.54 -1.50
CA ASN A 34 -8.06 -3.41 -0.40
C ASN A 34 -8.20 -2.70 0.95
N LEU A 35 -8.56 -3.46 2.00
CA LEU A 35 -8.69 -2.91 3.37
C LEU A 35 -7.42 -2.18 3.84
N HIS A 36 -6.24 -2.75 3.57
CA HIS A 36 -4.97 -2.14 3.98
C HIS A 36 -4.74 -0.77 3.33
N THR A 37 -5.35 -0.47 2.18
CA THR A 37 -5.22 0.82 1.50
C THR A 37 -5.78 1.96 2.36
N LEU A 38 -6.83 1.71 3.15
CA LEU A 38 -7.39 2.71 4.08
C LEU A 38 -6.50 3.03 5.29
N PHE A 39 -5.56 2.13 5.61
CA PHE A 39 -4.61 2.28 6.71
C PHE A 39 -3.18 2.50 6.22
N THR A 40 -2.97 2.46 4.91
CA THR A 40 -1.71 2.87 4.32
C THR A 40 -1.60 4.34 4.67
N PRO A 41 -0.54 4.76 5.39
CA PRO A 41 -0.31 6.17 5.60
C PRO A 41 -0.45 6.81 4.23
N VAL A 42 -1.43 7.69 4.08
CA VAL A 42 -1.38 8.63 2.96
C VAL A 42 -0.04 9.26 3.23
N SER A 43 0.97 8.94 2.41
CA SER A 43 2.10 9.82 2.34
C SER A 43 1.39 11.13 2.05
N GLU A 44 1.38 12.05 3.01
CA GLU A 44 1.40 13.44 2.64
C GLU A 44 2.28 13.45 1.39
N PHE A 45 1.77 14.02 0.29
CA PHE A 45 2.63 14.38 -0.82
C PHE A 45 3.67 15.35 -0.23
N THR A 46 4.58 14.81 0.57
CA THR A 46 5.88 15.30 0.82
C THR A 46 6.44 15.16 -0.57
N GLU A 47 6.68 16.30 -1.18
CA GLU A 47 7.53 16.48 -2.35
C GLU A 47 8.96 15.92 -2.12
N THR A 48 9.14 15.01 -1.18
CA THR A 48 10.38 14.44 -0.67
C THR A 48 10.42 12.92 -0.89
N GLU A 49 9.68 12.37 -1.86
CA GLU A 49 10.25 11.21 -2.53
C GLU A 49 11.50 11.71 -3.25
N SER A 50 12.68 11.49 -2.63
CA SER A 50 13.97 11.88 -3.17
C SER A 50 14.00 11.58 -4.67
N GLU A 51 14.35 12.57 -5.48
CA GLU A 51 14.49 12.39 -6.95
C GLU A 51 15.38 11.20 -7.31
N LEU A 52 16.31 10.84 -6.41
CA LEU A 52 17.08 9.61 -6.49
C LEU A 52 16.20 8.37 -6.40
N ARG A 53 15.30 8.28 -5.42
CA ARG A 53 14.40 7.13 -5.24
C ARG A 53 13.50 6.95 -6.47
N LYS A 54 12.90 8.03 -6.98
CA LYS A 54 12.08 7.97 -8.20
C LYS A 54 12.87 7.43 -9.39
N ARG A 55 14.03 8.02 -9.65
CA ARG A 55 14.92 7.61 -10.76
C ARG A 55 15.36 6.15 -10.66
N GLU A 56 15.76 5.70 -9.48
CA GLU A 56 16.21 4.32 -9.30
C GLU A 56 15.02 3.35 -9.37
N MET A 57 13.83 3.72 -8.90
CA MET A 57 12.62 2.90 -9.05
C MET A 57 12.22 2.73 -10.52
N GLU A 58 12.26 3.80 -11.31
CA GLU A 58 12.00 3.74 -12.75
C GLU A 58 12.98 2.81 -13.47
N LYS A 59 14.28 2.91 -13.16
CA LYS A 59 15.30 2.01 -13.72
C LYS A 59 15.04 0.55 -13.34
N ILE A 60 14.66 0.28 -12.10
CA ILE A 60 14.31 -1.06 -11.65
C ILE A 60 13.12 -1.58 -12.45
N MET A 61 12.02 -0.82 -12.53
CA MET A 61 10.82 -1.23 -13.29
C MET A 61 11.13 -1.52 -14.77
N LEU A 62 11.92 -0.67 -15.43
CA LEU A 62 12.35 -0.91 -16.81
C LEU A 62 13.17 -2.21 -16.96
N SER A 63 13.99 -2.52 -15.96
CA SER A 63 14.82 -3.73 -15.95
C SER A 63 13.98 -4.99 -15.71
N LEU A 64 12.94 -4.91 -14.86
CA LEU A 64 12.03 -6.03 -14.58
C LEU A 64 11.32 -6.55 -15.84
N ASN A 65 10.96 -5.66 -16.77
CA ASN A 65 10.27 -6.03 -18.02
C ASN A 65 11.08 -6.97 -18.93
N ARG A 66 12.38 -7.15 -18.67
CA ARG A 66 13.29 -7.94 -19.50
C ARG A 66 13.69 -9.27 -18.85
N LEU A 67 13.30 -9.50 -17.60
CA LEU A 67 13.66 -10.69 -16.83
C LEU A 67 12.69 -11.84 -17.12
N ASN A 68 13.22 -13.07 -17.12
CA ASN A 68 12.40 -14.27 -17.09
C ASN A 68 12.03 -14.67 -15.65
N ASP A 69 11.11 -15.63 -15.50
CA ASP A 69 10.58 -16.06 -14.20
C ASP A 69 11.68 -16.49 -13.21
N HIS A 70 12.73 -17.17 -13.68
CA HIS A 70 13.83 -17.61 -12.82
C HIS A 70 14.68 -16.42 -12.34
N GLU A 71 14.98 -15.48 -13.23
CA GLU A 71 15.71 -14.25 -12.87
C GLU A 71 14.92 -13.37 -11.91
N LEU A 72 13.60 -13.28 -12.11
CA LEU A 72 12.71 -12.53 -11.21
C LEU A 72 12.68 -13.15 -9.81
N LEU A 73 12.68 -14.49 -9.72
CA LEU A 73 12.75 -15.20 -8.44
C LEU A 73 14.06 -14.91 -7.70
N LEU A 74 15.19 -14.96 -8.40
CA LEU A 74 16.50 -14.62 -7.84
C LEU A 74 16.55 -13.18 -7.34
N LEU A 75 16.02 -12.24 -8.13
CA LEU A 75 15.95 -10.84 -7.74
C LEU A 75 15.10 -10.64 -6.48
N SER A 76 13.93 -11.29 -6.42
CA SER A 76 13.06 -11.26 -5.24
C SER A 76 13.82 -11.75 -4.00
N GLN A 77 14.56 -12.85 -4.12
CA GLN A 77 15.36 -13.39 -3.01
C GLN A 77 16.42 -12.39 -2.53
N ILE A 78 17.17 -11.80 -3.46
CA ILE A 78 18.20 -10.79 -3.13
C ILE A 78 17.59 -9.60 -2.39
N ILE A 79 16.46 -9.07 -2.88
CA ILE A 79 15.77 -7.95 -2.24
C ILE A 79 15.30 -8.33 -0.83
N THR A 80 14.71 -9.52 -0.67
CA THR A 80 14.30 -10.04 0.64
C THR A 80 15.47 -10.17 1.60
N ASP A 81 16.61 -10.67 1.13
CA ASP A 81 17.83 -10.81 1.94
C ASP A 81 18.36 -9.45 2.41
N ILE A 82 18.42 -8.45 1.52
CA ILE A 82 18.84 -7.07 1.88
C ILE A 82 17.91 -6.48 2.95
N VAL A 83 16.60 -6.66 2.79
CA VAL A 83 15.61 -6.16 3.75
C VAL A 83 15.75 -6.85 5.10
N ASN A 84 15.97 -8.16 5.12
CA ASN A 84 16.15 -8.95 6.33
C ASN A 84 17.47 -8.67 7.03
N PHE A 85 18.55 -8.44 6.28
CA PHE A 85 19.86 -8.10 6.83
C PHE A 85 19.81 -6.81 7.67
N ARG A 86 19.07 -5.80 7.20
CA ARG A 86 18.84 -4.56 7.95
C ARG A 86 18.00 -4.74 9.22
N LYS A 87 17.26 -5.85 9.35
CA LYS A 87 16.46 -6.17 10.54
C LYS A 87 17.25 -6.97 11.59
N LEU A 88 18.49 -7.35 11.31
CA LEU A 88 19.37 -7.95 12.31
C LEU A 88 19.79 -6.87 13.33
N PRO A 89 19.76 -7.19 14.64
CA PRO A 89 20.08 -6.25 15.72
C PRO A 89 21.54 -5.79 15.72
#